data_AF-A0A3C2AJQ4-F1
#
_entry.id   AF-A0A3C2AJQ4-F1
#
_cell.length_a   1.000
_cell.length_b   1.000
_cell.length_c   1.000
_cell.angle_alpha   90.00
_cell.angle_beta   90.00
_cell.angle_gamma   90.00
#
_symmetry.space_group_name_H-M   'P 1'
#
loop_
_entity.id
_entity.type
_entity.pdbx_description
1 polymer ?
#
loop_
_entity_poly.entity_id
_entity_poly.type
_entity_poly.pdbx_seq_one_letter_code
_entity_poly.pdbx_strand_id
1 'polypeptide(L)'
;MRWLNGLLFGLKIKDTQGGLKGFNANGRDVFLKTKVNRYLFDLEFIQQASKTNLRMQAVDVELKPEIILPSPSVMVLLKELNNFVRLLFTR
;
A
#
# COMPACT_ATOMS: atom_id res chain seq x y z
N MET A 1 7.67 6.67 -8.46
CA MET A 1 7.03 5.91 -7.36
C MET A 1 7.50 4.46 -7.23
N ARG A 2 7.92 3.77 -8.31
CA ARG A 2 8.46 2.38 -8.26
C ARG A 2 9.71 2.18 -7.40
N TRP A 3 10.55 3.23 -7.24
CA TRP A 3 11.85 3.12 -6.56
C TRP A 3 11.81 3.44 -5.06
N LEU A 4 10.88 4.31 -4.62
CA LEU A 4 10.77 4.72 -3.21
C LEU A 4 10.26 3.59 -2.29
N ASN A 5 9.38 2.71 -2.79
CA ASN A 5 8.82 1.62 -1.99
C ASN A 5 9.87 0.57 -1.58
N GLY A 6 10.84 0.30 -2.46
CA GLY A 6 11.92 -0.65 -2.19
C GLY A 6 12.99 -0.11 -1.24
N LEU A 7 13.27 1.19 -1.31
CA LEU A 7 14.33 1.82 -0.52
C LEU A 7 13.91 2.12 0.93
N LEU A 8 12.62 2.38 1.18
CA LEU A 8 12.15 2.88 2.48
C LEU A 8 11.75 1.80 3.49
N PHE A 9 11.45 0.56 3.09
CA PHE A 9 10.89 -0.43 4.03
C PHE A 9 11.37 -1.89 3.94
N GLY A 10 12.20 -2.28 2.97
CA GLY A 10 12.57 -3.70 2.84
C GLY A 10 11.35 -4.65 2.71
N LEU A 11 10.22 -4.13 2.25
CA LEU A 11 8.99 -4.90 2.08
C LEU A 11 9.17 -5.89 0.93
N LYS A 12 8.85 -7.16 1.19
CA LYS A 12 8.91 -8.25 0.20
C LYS A 12 8.01 -8.03 -1.01
N ILE A 13 7.02 -7.13 -0.93
CA ILE A 13 6.05 -6.86 -1.99
C ILE A 13 6.31 -5.45 -2.52
N LYS A 14 6.84 -5.37 -3.74
CA LYS A 14 7.31 -4.13 -4.39
C LYS A 14 6.19 -3.38 -5.13
N ASP A 15 5.08 -4.05 -5.40
CA ASP A 15 3.96 -3.49 -6.16
C ASP A 15 2.62 -3.78 -5.46
N THR A 16 1.93 -2.72 -5.05
CA THR A 16 0.59 -2.75 -4.47
C THR A 16 -0.43 -2.02 -5.34
N GLN A 17 -0.03 -1.57 -6.53
CA GLN A 17 -0.81 -0.64 -7.37
C GLN A 17 -2.04 -1.27 -8.03
N GLY A 18 -2.29 -2.56 -7.83
CA GLY A 18 -3.51 -3.23 -8.28
C GLY A 18 -4.77 -2.85 -7.48
N GLY A 19 -4.64 -2.21 -6.31
CA GLY A 19 -5.77 -1.79 -5.45
C GLY A 19 -6.61 -2.94 -4.85
N LEU A 20 -6.58 -4.12 -5.46
CA LEU A 20 -7.32 -5.31 -5.05
C LEU A 20 -6.57 -6.05 -3.95
N LYS A 21 -7.19 -6.17 -2.79
CA LYS A 21 -6.67 -6.95 -1.65
C LYS A 21 -7.71 -7.99 -1.24
N GLY A 22 -7.44 -9.27 -1.53
CA GLY A 22 -8.23 -10.39 -1.03
C GLY A 22 -7.75 -10.81 0.36
N PHE A 23 -8.65 -10.95 1.31
CA PHE A 23 -8.34 -11.44 2.66
C PHE A 23 -9.52 -12.18 3.29
N ASN A 24 -9.20 -13.05 4.25
CA ASN A 24 -10.18 -13.75 5.09
C ASN A 24 -10.61 -12.88 6.29
N ALA A 25 -11.43 -13.43 7.20
CA ALA A 25 -11.91 -12.72 8.39
C ALA A 25 -10.76 -12.12 9.23
N ASN A 26 -9.66 -12.85 9.43
CA ASN A 26 -8.53 -12.35 10.22
C ASN A 26 -7.82 -11.18 9.52
N GLY A 27 -7.69 -11.22 8.20
CA GLY A 27 -7.14 -10.09 7.43
C GLY A 27 -8.09 -8.89 7.42
N ARG A 28 -9.40 -9.11 7.43
CA ARG A 28 -10.41 -8.05 7.60
C ARG A 28 -10.26 -7.34 8.94
N ASP A 29 -10.00 -8.07 10.02
CA ASP A 29 -9.84 -7.46 11.35
C ASP A 29 -8.62 -6.56 11.45
N VAL A 30 -7.54 -6.88 10.72
CA VAL A 30 -6.37 -6.00 10.61
C VAL A 30 -6.68 -4.81 9.70
N PHE A 31 -7.39 -5.03 8.60
CA PHE A 31 -7.80 -3.97 7.69
C PHE A 31 -8.65 -2.91 8.39
N LEU A 32 -9.62 -3.33 9.22
CA LEU A 32 -10.49 -2.39 9.95
C LEU A 32 -9.76 -1.56 11.02
N LYS A 33 -8.51 -1.90 11.37
CA LYS A 33 -7.68 -1.13 12.32
C LYS A 33 -6.85 -0.04 11.63
N THR A 34 -6.81 0.00 10.30
CA THR A 34 -6.12 1.08 9.58
C THR A 34 -6.84 2.41 9.81
N LYS A 35 -6.07 3.49 9.97
CA LYS A 35 -6.60 4.84 10.24
C LYS A 35 -6.44 5.78 9.03
N VAL A 36 -5.60 5.41 8.08
CA VAL A 36 -5.34 6.20 6.87
C VAL A 36 -6.48 5.99 5.87
N ASN A 37 -7.23 7.06 5.59
CA ASN A 37 -8.36 7.05 4.64
C ASN A 37 -7.98 7.64 3.27
N ARG A 38 -6.76 7.37 2.79
CA ARG A 38 -6.19 7.92 1.54
C ARG A 38 -5.23 6.93 0.90
N TYR A 39 -4.51 7.34 -0.14
CA TYR A 39 -3.63 6.50 -0.96
C TYR A 39 -2.72 5.56 -0.16
N LEU A 40 -2.20 5.99 1.00
CA LEU A 40 -1.29 5.20 1.85
C LEU A 40 -1.97 4.16 2.76
N PHE A 41 -3.29 3.98 2.68
CA PHE A 41 -4.00 2.95 3.47
C PHE A 41 -3.44 1.55 3.21
N ASP A 42 -2.99 1.32 1.98
CA ASP A 42 -2.48 0.04 1.52
C ASP A 42 -1.15 -0.32 2.21
N LEU A 43 -0.28 0.68 2.42
CA LEU A 43 0.99 0.57 3.14
C LEU A 43 0.77 0.41 4.65
N GLU A 44 -0.13 1.19 5.25
CA GLU A 44 -0.48 1.03 6.66
C GLU A 44 -1.02 -0.39 6.92
N PHE A 45 -1.91 -0.87 6.05
CA PHE A 45 -2.46 -2.21 6.16
C PHE A 45 -1.37 -3.28 6.11
N ILE A 46 -0.45 -3.21 5.14
CA ILE A 46 0.66 -4.16 5.01
C ILE A 46 1.58 -4.08 6.23
N GLN A 47 1.87 -2.88 6.72
CA GLN A 47 2.68 -2.69 7.93
C GLN A 47 2.03 -3.34 9.15
N GLN A 48 0.73 -3.11 9.37
CA GLN A 48 -0.01 -3.71 10.47
C GLN A 48 -0.10 -5.23 10.32
N ALA A 49 -0.40 -5.74 9.12
CA ALA A 49 -0.45 -7.18 8.84
C ALA A 49 0.92 -7.86 9.04
N SER A 50 2.03 -7.18 8.71
CA SER A 50 3.40 -7.67 8.92
C SER A 50 3.75 -7.86 10.40
N LYS A 51 3.02 -7.21 11.32
CA LYS A 51 3.18 -7.37 12.78
C LYS A 51 2.35 -8.54 13.34
N THR A 52 1.64 -9.27 12.49
CA THR A 52 0.80 -10.43 12.86
C THR A 52 1.36 -11.72 12.26
N ASN A 53 0.76 -12.86 12.60
CA ASN A 53 1.09 -14.16 12.00
C ASN A 53 0.32 -14.44 10.69
N LEU A 54 -0.23 -13.40 10.05
CA LEU A 54 -0.94 -13.57 8.78
C LEU A 54 0.03 -13.89 7.64
N ARG A 55 -0.29 -14.92 6.86
CA ARG A 55 0.43 -15.23 5.62
C ARG A 55 -0.03 -14.28 4.52
N MET A 56 0.91 -13.51 3.96
CA MET A 56 0.66 -12.61 2.83
C MET A 56 1.36 -13.16 1.58
N GLN A 57 0.66 -13.14 0.45
CA GLN A 57 1.20 -13.54 -0.85
C GLN A 57 0.90 -12.44 -1.88
N ALA A 58 1.93 -12.03 -2.62
CA ALA A 58 1.75 -11.17 -3.79
C ALA A 58 1.24 -12.03 -4.95
N VAL A 59 0.25 -11.52 -5.68
CA VAL A 59 -0.24 -12.12 -6.91
C VAL A 59 0.06 -11.13 -8.02
N ASP A 60 0.90 -11.54 -8.95
CA ASP A 60 1.21 -10.73 -10.13
C ASP A 60 -0.01 -10.71 -11.04
N VAL A 61 -0.42 -9.51 -11.44
CA VAL A 61 -1.56 -9.30 -12.35
C VAL A 61 -1.11 -8.42 -13.49
N GLU A 62 -1.51 -8.78 -14.70
CA GLU A 62 -1.30 -7.96 -15.89
C GLU A 62 -2.57 -7.17 -16.21
N LEU A 63 -2.39 -5.87 -16.45
CA LEU A 63 -3.45 -5.03 -16.98
C LEU A 63 -3.81 -5.50 -18.38
N LYS A 64 -5.10 -5.52 -18.69
CA LYS A 64 -5.54 -5.72 -20.07
C LYS A 64 -4.91 -4.63 -20.96
N PRO A 65 -4.46 -4.95 -22.18
CA PRO A 65 -3.73 -4.02 -23.04
C PRO A 65 -4.47 -2.71 -23.32
N GLU A 66 -5.80 -2.74 -23.25
CA GLU A 66 -6.69 -1.61 -23.53
C GLU A 66 -6.87 -0.67 -22.32
N ILE A 67 -6.40 -1.05 -21.13
CA ILE A 67 -6.58 -0.26 -19.90
C ILE A 67 -5.35 0.62 -19.67
N ILE A 68 -5.54 1.93 -19.89
CA ILE A 68 -4.54 2.95 -19.58
C ILE A 68 -4.80 3.48 -18.17
N LEU A 69 -3.87 3.26 -17.24
CA LEU A 69 -3.95 3.86 -15.91
C LEU A 69 -3.62 5.37 -16.00
N PRO A 70 -4.46 6.25 -15.44
CA PRO A 70 -4.17 7.68 -15.40
C PRO A 70 -2.93 7.94 -14.52
N SER A 71 -2.04 8.80 -15.01
CA SER A 71 -0.87 9.22 -14.24
C SER A 71 -1.29 10.18 -13.12
N PRO A 72 -0.89 9.96 -11.86
CA PRO A 72 -1.21 10.87 -10.77
C PRO A 72 -0.52 12.23 -10.98
N SER A 73 -1.21 13.32 -10.62
CA SER A 73 -0.63 14.66 -10.74
C SER A 73 0.48 14.90 -9.72
N VAL A 74 1.46 15.73 -10.08
CA VAL A 74 2.60 16.09 -9.21
C VAL A 74 2.14 16.65 -7.85
N MET A 75 1.05 17.40 -7.84
CA MET A 75 0.48 18.00 -6.63
C MET A 75 -0.11 16.95 -5.67
N VAL A 76 -0.66 15.85 -6.22
CA VAL A 76 -1.12 14.70 -5.42
C VAL A 76 0.09 13.96 -4.85
N LEU A 77 1.15 13.74 -5.64
CA LEU A 77 2.37 13.09 -5.17
C LEU A 77 3.03 13.84 -3.99
N LEU A 78 3.07 15.17 -4.04
CA LEU A 78 3.62 15.99 -2.96
C LEU A 78 2.77 15.94 -1.68
N LYS A 79 1.44 15.91 -1.80
CA LYS A 79 0.56 15.72 -0.63
C LYS A 79 0.75 14.35 0.02
N GLU A 80 0.89 13.30 -0.79
CA GLU A 80 1.14 11.96 -0.28
C GLU A 80 2.51 11.85 0.39
N LEU A 81 3.53 12.52 -0.14
CA LEU A 81 4.84 12.58 0.50
C LEU A 81 4.78 13.18 1.92
N ASN A 82 3.99 14.24 2.12
CA ASN A 82 3.82 14.84 3.44
C ASN A 82 3.09 13.90 4.42
N ASN A 83 2.02 13.23 3.97
CA ASN A 83 1.32 12.22 4.79
C ASN A 83 2.25 11.05 5.15
N PHE A 84 3.08 10.65 4.19
CA PHE A 84 4.07 9.58 4.38
C PHE A 84 5.10 9.95 5.45
N VAL A 85 5.67 11.15 5.38
CA VAL A 85 6.59 11.68 6.38
C VAL A 85 5.90 11.73 7.75
N ARG A 86 4.65 12.18 7.82
CA ARG A 86 3.87 12.19 9.07
C ARG A 86 3.69 10.79 9.66
N LEU A 87 3.42 9.78 8.84
CA LEU A 87 3.32 8.38 9.28
C LEU A 87 4.65 7.83 9.81
N LEU A 88 5.79 8.22 9.22
CA LEU A 88 7.11 7.81 9.73
C LEU A 88 7.43 8.39 11.10
N PHE A 89 6.99 9.61 11.39
CA PHE A 89 7.24 10.29 12.68
C PHE A 89 6.16 10.03 13.72
N THR A 90 4.98 9.52 13.32
CA THR A 90 3.95 9.04 14.25
C THR A 90 4.23 7.58 14.58
N ARG A 91 5.15 7.35 15.53
CA ARG A 91 5.38 6.04 16.14
C ARG A 91 4.27 5.67 17.11
#